data_AF-A0A7W7Z0M6-F1
#
_entry.id   AF-A0A7W7Z0M6-F1
#
_cell.length_a   1.000
_cell.length_b   1.000
_cell.length_c   1.000
_cell.angle_alpha   90.00
_cell.angle_beta   90.00
_cell.angle_gamma   90.00
#
_symmetry.space_group_name_H-M   'P 1'
#
loop_
_entity.id
_entity.type
_entity.pdbx_description
1 polymer ?
#
loop_
_entity_poly.entity_id
_entity_poly.type
_entity_poly.pdbx_seq_one_letter_code
_entity_poly.pdbx_strand_id
1 'polypeptide(L)'
;MTPTPVVALLTASALLGLYLLLLYLRGERKQGLVALHLLLGFGGLETLVMLLHGAPDGATFAAPGSFAKIAAGLFAVSAFSGFIAALARRSPVAANVVLGTHVTVGMAGFALLLAALSAV
;
A
#
# COMPACT_ATOMS: atom_id res chain seq x y z
N MET A 1 -13.01 9.47 13.44
CA MET A 1 -12.50 9.38 12.05
C MET A 1 -13.17 8.21 11.33
N THR A 2 -13.52 8.30 10.04
CA THR A 2 -14.08 7.18 9.27
C THR A 2 -12.98 6.44 8.50
N PRO A 3 -13.12 5.12 8.24
CA PRO A 3 -12.12 4.38 7.46
C PRO A 3 -12.20 4.67 5.94
N THR A 4 -13.22 5.41 5.49
CA THR A 4 -13.49 5.66 4.06
C THR A 4 -12.29 6.21 3.29
N PRO A 5 -11.53 7.22 3.78
CA PRO A 5 -10.37 7.73 3.05
C PRO A 5 -9.27 6.67 2.90
N VAL A 6 -9.03 5.87 3.95
CA VAL A 6 -8.04 4.79 3.95
C VAL A 6 -8.41 3.74 2.90
N VAL A 7 -9.66 3.29 2.90
CA VAL A 7 -10.17 2.30 1.94
C VAL A 7 -10.07 2.84 0.51
N ALA A 8 -10.48 4.09 0.28
CA ALA A 8 -10.45 4.69 -1.05
C ALA A 8 -9.02 4.78 -1.60
N LEU A 9 -8.08 5.32 -0.81
CA LEU A 9 -6.68 5.50 -1.21
C LEU A 9 -5.98 4.16 -1.46
N LEU A 10 -6.10 3.22 -0.52
CA LEU A 10 -5.40 1.92 -0.62
C LEU A 10 -6.03 1.02 -1.69
N THR A 11 -7.35 1.10 -1.92
CA THR A 11 -7.99 0.39 -3.04
C THR A 11 -7.55 0.98 -4.38
N ALA A 12 -7.55 2.30 -4.52
CA ALA A 12 -7.06 2.96 -5.73
C ALA A 12 -5.58 2.63 -6.00
N SER A 13 -4.76 2.63 -4.95
CA SER A 13 -3.35 2.24 -5.01
C SER A 13 -3.19 0.78 -5.46
N ALA A 14 -3.94 -0.15 -4.88
CA ALA A 14 -3.89 -1.57 -5.22
C ALA A 14 -4.31 -1.83 -6.68
N LEU A 15 -5.43 -1.23 -7.13
CA LEU A 15 -5.89 -1.34 -8.52
C LEU A 15 -4.86 -0.77 -9.50
N LEU A 16 -4.28 0.39 -9.18
CA LEU A 16 -3.22 0.99 -9.99
C LEU A 16 -1.95 0.12 -10.01
N GLY A 17 -1.59 -0.49 -8.88
CA GLY A 17 -0.46 -1.43 -8.78
C GLY A 17 -0.65 -2.67 -9.65
N LEU A 18 -1.86 -3.26 -9.65
CA LEU A 18 -2.21 -4.37 -10.54
C LEU A 18 -2.14 -3.95 -12.01
N TYR A 19 -2.64 -2.77 -12.36
CA TYR A 19 -2.52 -2.24 -13.71
C TYR A 19 -1.05 -2.02 -14.14
N LEU A 20 -0.23 -1.46 -13.24
CA LEU A 20 1.21 -1.31 -13.48
C LEU A 20 1.93 -2.65 -13.64
N LEU A 21 1.52 -3.69 -12.89
CA LEU A 21 2.03 -5.04 -13.08
C LEU A 21 1.70 -5.58 -14.47
N LEU A 22 0.48 -5.35 -14.98
CA LEU A 22 0.11 -5.73 -16.34
C LEU A 22 0.96 -4.99 -17.39
N LEU A 23 1.20 -3.69 -17.23
CA LEU A 23 2.10 -2.93 -18.10
C LEU A 23 3.53 -3.46 -18.04
N TYR A 24 4.01 -3.76 -16.84
CA TYR A 24 5.34 -4.34 -16.63
C TYR A 24 5.50 -5.68 -17.37
N LEU A 25 4.49 -6.56 -17.30
CA LEU A 25 4.48 -7.84 -18.04
C LEU A 25 4.46 -7.65 -19.56
N ARG A 26 3.92 -6.52 -20.05
CA ARG A 26 3.97 -6.12 -21.46
C ARG A 26 5.28 -5.43 -21.86
N GLY A 27 6.20 -5.23 -20.92
CA GLY A 27 7.44 -4.48 -21.15
C GLY A 27 7.24 -2.97 -21.22
N GLU A 28 6.06 -2.46 -20.86
CA GLU A 28 5.75 -1.03 -20.88
C GLU A 28 6.07 -0.36 -19.54
N ARG A 29 6.55 0.90 -19.59
CA ARG A 29 6.78 1.71 -18.40
C ARG A 29 6.12 3.08 -18.51
N LYS A 30 5.32 3.44 -17.52
CA LYS A 30 4.63 4.74 -17.42
C LYS A 30 5.01 5.43 -16.11
N GLN A 31 6.09 6.21 -16.14
CA GLN A 31 6.67 6.83 -14.94
C GLN A 31 5.67 7.68 -14.14
N GLY A 32 4.79 8.44 -14.82
CA GLY A 32 3.75 9.23 -14.15
C GLY A 32 2.76 8.38 -13.33
N LEU A 33 2.41 7.19 -13.83
CA LEU A 33 1.53 6.26 -13.11
C LEU A 33 2.23 5.61 -11.92
N VAL A 34 3.54 5.35 -12.02
CA VAL A 34 4.35 4.87 -10.90
C VAL A 34 4.41 5.94 -9.80
N ALA A 35 4.62 7.21 -10.15
CA ALA A 35 4.59 8.32 -9.20
C ALA A 35 3.23 8.45 -8.50
N LEU A 36 2.13 8.35 -9.27
CA LEU A 36 0.78 8.34 -8.72
C LEU A 36 0.55 7.16 -7.77
N HIS A 37 1.02 5.96 -8.11
CA HIS A 37 0.93 4.78 -7.25
C HIS A 37 1.69 4.96 -5.93
N LEU A 38 2.90 5.56 -5.98
CA LEU A 38 3.65 5.90 -4.78
C LEU A 38 2.90 6.91 -3.90
N LEU A 39 2.34 7.97 -4.49
CA LEU A 39 1.55 8.96 -3.75
C LEU A 39 0.31 8.34 -3.09
N LEU A 40 -0.44 7.51 -3.81
CA LEU A 40 -1.61 6.81 -3.26
C LEU A 40 -1.20 5.81 -2.16
N GLY A 41 -0.09 5.08 -2.35
CA GLY A 41 0.44 4.14 -1.37
C GLY A 41 0.89 4.82 -0.08
N PHE A 42 1.74 5.85 -0.16
CA PHE A 42 2.20 6.59 1.02
C PHE A 42 1.08 7.39 1.68
N GLY A 43 0.22 8.06 0.92
CA GLY A 43 -0.93 8.76 1.48
C GLY A 43 -1.95 7.81 2.12
N GLY A 44 -2.17 6.64 1.53
CA GLY A 44 -2.99 5.58 2.12
C GLY A 44 -2.39 5.01 3.41
N LEU A 45 -1.07 4.84 3.46
CA LEU A 45 -0.37 4.40 4.66
C LEU A 45 -0.41 5.45 5.78
N GLU A 46 -0.16 6.72 5.45
CA GLU A 46 -0.25 7.83 6.40
C GLU A 46 -1.65 7.93 7.01
N THR A 47 -2.69 7.91 6.16
CA THR A 47 -4.09 7.94 6.62
C THR A 47 -4.46 6.71 7.45
N LEU A 48 -3.94 5.52 7.13
CA LEU A 48 -4.10 4.33 7.96
C LEU A 48 -3.43 4.51 9.32
N VAL A 49 -2.22 5.08 9.38
CA VAL A 49 -1.52 5.36 10.64
C VAL A 49 -2.30 6.36 11.50
N MET A 50 -2.86 7.42 10.89
CA MET A 50 -3.75 8.36 11.58
C MET A 50 -5.03 7.68 12.07
N LEU A 51 -5.61 6.77 11.30
CA LEU A 51 -6.76 5.98 11.75
C LEU A 51 -6.42 5.13 12.98
N LEU A 52 -5.20 4.58 13.05
CA LEU A 52 -4.74 3.73 14.16
C LEU A 52 -4.36 4.50 15.43
N HIS A 53 -3.82 5.72 15.30
CA HIS A 53 -3.24 6.47 16.42
C HIS A 53 -3.98 7.77 16.75
N GLY A 54 -4.99 8.13 15.98
CA GLY A 54 -5.69 9.41 16.05
C GLY A 54 -5.13 10.42 15.06
N ALA A 55 -6.01 11.32 14.59
CA ALA A 55 -5.65 12.41 13.70
C ALA A 55 -5.23 13.66 14.50
N PRO A 56 -4.52 14.62 13.86
CA PRO A 56 -4.01 15.81 14.56
C PRO A 56 -5.11 16.71 15.17
N ASP A 57 -6.34 16.61 14.68
CA ASP A 57 -7.52 17.31 15.21
C ASP A 57 -8.14 16.61 16.44
N GLY A 58 -7.53 15.53 16.90
CA GLY A 58 -8.02 14.71 18.01
C GLY A 58 -9.08 13.68 17.62
N ALA A 59 -9.45 13.57 16.34
CA ALA A 59 -10.41 12.58 15.88
C ALA A 59 -9.80 11.17 15.99
N THR A 60 -10.47 10.30 16.75
CA THR A 60 -10.08 8.89 16.90
C THR A 60 -11.05 7.95 16.19
N PHE A 61 -10.60 6.74 15.91
CA PHE A 61 -11.44 5.63 15.47
C PHE A 61 -11.45 4.57 16.59
N ALA A 62 -12.60 3.90 16.78
CA ALA A 62 -12.73 2.87 17.80
C ALA A 62 -11.67 1.77 17.60
N ALA A 63 -11.12 1.27 18.71
CA ALA A 63 -9.89 0.49 18.78
C ALA A 63 -9.72 -0.50 17.60
N PRO A 64 -8.86 -0.18 16.62
CA PRO A 64 -8.62 -1.06 15.48
C PRO A 64 -8.02 -2.39 15.98
N GLY A 65 -8.65 -3.50 15.60
CA GLY A 65 -8.18 -4.85 15.96
C GLY A 65 -6.75 -5.14 15.47
N SER A 66 -6.16 -6.24 15.95
CA SER A 66 -4.78 -6.65 15.63
C SER A 66 -4.48 -6.70 14.13
N PHE A 67 -5.47 -7.07 13.29
CA PHE A 67 -5.33 -7.10 11.84
C PHE A 67 -5.01 -5.74 11.22
N ALA A 68 -5.59 -4.64 11.72
CA ALA A 68 -5.32 -3.31 11.16
C ALA A 68 -3.86 -2.87 11.42
N LYS A 69 -3.30 -3.23 12.58
CA LYS A 69 -1.90 -2.96 12.93
C LYS A 69 -0.94 -3.77 12.06
N ILE A 70 -1.24 -5.06 11.86
CA ILE A 70 -0.45 -5.93 10.98
C ILE A 70 -0.52 -5.43 9.54
N ALA A 71 -1.72 -5.06 9.06
CA ALA A 71 -1.91 -4.49 7.72
C ALA A 71 -1.04 -3.25 7.51
N ALA A 72 -1.01 -2.31 8.47
CA ALA A 72 -0.16 -1.12 8.40
C ALA A 72 1.34 -1.47 8.30
N GLY A 73 1.80 -2.46 9.06
CA GLY A 73 3.17 -2.95 8.98
C GLY A 73 3.50 -3.55 7.60
N LEU A 74 2.61 -4.37 7.04
CA LEU A 74 2.79 -4.93 5.70
C LEU A 74 2.76 -3.84 4.61
N PHE A 75 1.85 -2.86 4.72
CA PHE A 75 1.85 -1.72 3.80
C PHE A 75 3.12 -0.89 3.89
N ALA A 76 3.70 -0.69 5.08
CA ALA A 76 4.99 -0.03 5.22
C ALA A 76 6.10 -0.79 4.50
N VAL A 77 6.21 -2.11 4.72
CA VAL A 77 7.19 -2.96 4.03
C VAL A 77 6.98 -2.92 2.51
N SER A 78 5.74 -3.01 2.03
CA SER A 78 5.41 -2.90 0.62
C SER A 78 5.79 -1.52 0.06
N ALA A 79 5.39 -0.42 0.69
CA ALA A 79 5.68 0.93 0.22
C ALA A 79 7.19 1.21 0.11
N PHE A 80 7.97 0.86 1.15
CA PHE A 80 9.41 1.05 1.11
C PHE A 80 10.11 0.11 0.14
N SER A 81 9.68 -1.14 0.01
CA SER A 81 10.26 -2.04 -1.00
C SER A 81 10.03 -1.52 -2.41
N GLY A 82 8.84 -0.99 -2.74
CA GLY A 82 8.54 -0.36 -4.03
C GLY A 82 9.30 0.95 -4.26
N PHE A 83 9.43 1.79 -3.24
CA PHE A 83 10.20 3.04 -3.31
C PHE A 83 11.69 2.78 -3.57
N ILE A 84 12.31 1.86 -2.81
CA ILE A 84 13.69 1.46 -3.01
C ILE A 84 13.84 0.75 -4.37
N ALA A 85 12.83 0.01 -4.83
CA ALA A 85 12.80 -0.59 -6.17
C ALA A 85 12.98 0.47 -7.26
N ALA A 86 12.29 1.59 -7.14
CA ALA A 86 12.31 2.69 -8.11
C ALA A 86 13.66 3.43 -8.16
N LEU A 87 14.40 3.49 -7.05
CA LEU A 87 15.64 4.27 -6.95
C LEU A 87 16.91 3.49 -7.28
N ALA A 88 16.97 2.20 -6.92
CA ALA A 88 18.21 1.43 -7.02
C ALA A 88 18.36 0.71 -8.38
N ARG A 89 19.58 0.78 -8.95
CA ARG A 89 19.99 -0.05 -10.10
C ARG A 89 20.09 -1.51 -9.66
N ARG A 90 19.49 -2.42 -10.43
CA ARG A 90 19.42 -3.85 -10.10
C ARG A 90 19.58 -4.72 -11.33
N SER A 91 20.05 -5.95 -11.11
CA SER A 91 19.96 -7.00 -12.13
C SER A 91 18.48 -7.34 -12.40
N PRO A 92 18.15 -7.91 -13.58
CA PRO A 92 16.79 -8.31 -13.91
C PRO A 92 16.18 -9.26 -12.86
N VAL A 93 16.95 -10.23 -12.37
CA VAL A 93 16.51 -11.18 -11.35
C VAL A 93 16.15 -10.46 -10.04
N ALA A 94 17.04 -9.58 -9.56
CA ALA A 94 16.78 -8.84 -8.33
C ALA A 94 15.57 -7.90 -8.45
N ALA A 95 15.37 -7.28 -9.62
CA ALA A 95 14.19 -6.47 -9.88
C ALA A 95 12.89 -7.30 -9.80
N ASN A 96 12.89 -8.52 -10.36
CA ASN A 96 11.73 -9.41 -10.32
C ASN A 96 11.41 -9.90 -8.91
N VAL A 97 12.44 -10.25 -8.14
CA VAL A 97 12.28 -10.65 -6.73
C VAL A 97 11.67 -9.52 -5.92
N VAL A 98 12.22 -8.30 -6.02
CA VAL A 98 11.69 -7.15 -5.29
C VAL A 98 10.26 -6.82 -5.71
N LEU A 99 9.95 -6.90 -7.00
CA LEU A 99 8.59 -6.69 -7.50
C LEU A 99 7.62 -7.75 -6.94
N GLY A 100 8.01 -9.03 -6.96
CA GLY A 100 7.21 -10.12 -6.40
C GLY A 100 6.94 -9.91 -4.91
N THR A 101 7.97 -9.55 -4.13
CA THR A 101 7.82 -9.24 -2.70
C THR A 101 6.92 -8.03 -2.48
N HIS A 102 7.12 -6.94 -3.23
CA HIS A 102 6.30 -5.72 -3.11
C HIS A 102 4.82 -6.01 -3.31
N VAL A 103 4.48 -6.74 -4.39
CA VAL A 103 3.10 -7.09 -4.75
C VAL A 103 2.50 -8.04 -3.71
N THR A 104 3.19 -9.11 -3.35
CA THR A 104 2.67 -10.12 -2.41
C THR A 104 2.43 -9.53 -1.02
N VAL A 105 3.39 -8.76 -0.49
CA VAL A 105 3.26 -8.08 0.80
C VAL A 105 2.15 -7.03 0.77
N GLY A 106 2.04 -6.26 -0.32
CA GLY A 106 0.98 -5.26 -0.48
C GLY A 106 -0.42 -5.90 -0.51
N MET A 107 -0.59 -7.00 -1.26
CA MET A 107 -1.84 -7.75 -1.33
C MET A 107 -2.21 -8.39 0.02
N ALA A 108 -1.23 -8.92 0.76
CA ALA A 108 -1.46 -9.45 2.11
C ALA A 108 -1.89 -8.34 3.09
N GLY A 109 -1.25 -7.16 3.03
CA GLY A 109 -1.67 -5.99 3.79
C GLY A 109 -3.10 -5.55 3.47
N PHE A 110 -3.45 -5.53 2.19
CA PHE A 110 -4.81 -5.19 1.74
C PHE A 110 -5.87 -6.20 2.19
N ALA A 111 -5.58 -7.51 2.10
CA ALA A 111 -6.47 -8.53 2.62
C ALA A 111 -6.71 -8.40 4.14
N LEU A 112 -5.65 -8.12 4.92
CA LEU A 112 -5.78 -7.89 6.36
C LEU A 112 -6.53 -6.61 6.70
N LEU A 113 -6.41 -5.56 5.89
CA LEU A 113 -7.22 -4.35 6.04
C LEU A 113 -8.71 -4.68 5.85
N LEU A 114 -9.08 -5.43 4.81
CA LEU A 114 -10.47 -5.85 4.60
C LEU A 114 -10.98 -6.72 5.75
N ALA A 115 -10.16 -7.67 6.23
CA ALA A 115 -10.49 -8.49 7.38
C ALA A 115 -10.72 -7.63 8.64
N ALA A 116 -9.86 -6.62 8.88
CA ALA A 116 -10.03 -5.71 10.00
C ALA A 116 -11.34 -4.91 9.91
N LEU A 117 -11.71 -4.44 8.73
CA LEU A 117 -12.93 -3.67 8.51
C LEU A 117 -14.20 -4.52 8.56
N SER A 118 -14.13 -5.81 8.23
CA SER A 118 -15.26 -6.73 8.36
C SER A 118 -15.58 -7.14 9.81
N ALA A 119 -14.67 -6.83 10.75
CA ALA A 119 -14.80 -7.17 12.17
C ALA A 119 -15.29 -5.99 13.02
N VAL A 120 -15.59 -4.84 12.40
CA VAL A 120 -16.11 -3.61 13.02
C VAL A 120 -17.53 -3.39 12.55
#